data_AF-A0A2D1KMJ9-F1
#
_entry.id   AF-A0A2D1KMJ9-F1
#
_cell.length_a   1.000
_cell.length_b   1.000
_cell.length_c   1.000
_cell.angle_alpha   90.00
_cell.angle_beta   90.00
_cell.angle_gamma   90.00
#
_symmetry.space_group_name_H-M   'P 1'
#
loop_
_entity.id
_entity.type
_entity.pdbx_description
1 polymer ?
#
loop_
_entity_poly.entity_id
_entity_poly.type
_entity_poly.pdbx_seq_one_letter_code
_entity_poly.pdbx_strand_id
1 'polypeptide(L)' 'MITIVTKDGKQHSFADATQVVVMSKTGSNAYPLDKFLDVKEPRRYILFHDTTLLFGVNTNDIESIKAE' A
#
# COMPACT_ATOMS: atom_id res chain seq x y z
N MET A 1 5.29 -7.88 -6.99
CA MET A 1 5.31 -8.16 -5.53
C MET A 1 5.44 -6.86 -4.76
N ILE A 2 4.66 -6.69 -3.68
CA ILE A 2 4.81 -5.56 -2.76
C ILE A 2 5.40 -6.04 -1.44
N THR A 3 6.45 -5.37 -0.95
CA THR A 3 6.99 -5.57 0.38
C THR A 3 6.93 -4.26 1.17
N ILE A 4 6.34 -4.32 2.36
CA ILE A 4 6.22 -3.20 3.31
C ILE A 4 6.96 -3.58 4.58
N VAL A 5 7.88 -2.73 5.00
CA VAL A 5 8.51 -2.81 6.33
C VAL A 5 7.94 -1.69 7.18
N THR A 6 7.36 -2.03 8.32
CA THR A 6 6.83 -1.07 9.30
C THR A 6 7.92 -0.63 10.28
N LYS A 7 7.71 0.51 10.93
CA LYS A 7 8.66 1.10 11.88
C LYS A 7 8.93 0.24 13.12
N ASP A 8 8.02 -0.67 13.45
CA ASP A 8 8.22 -1.69 14.49
C ASP A 8 9.07 -2.88 14.01
N GLY A 9 9.60 -2.82 12.78
CA GLY A 9 10.48 -3.83 12.19
C GLY A 9 9.75 -5.00 11.54
N LYS A 10 8.42 -5.04 11.53
CA LYS A 10 7.69 -6.12 10.86
C LYS A 10 7.75 -5.97 9.35
N GLN A 11 8.00 -7.09 8.67
CA GLN A 11 7.98 -7.17 7.23
C GLN A 11 6.72 -7.90 6.75
N HIS A 12 6.02 -7.29 5.80
CA HIS A 12 4.85 -7.84 5.14
C HIS A 12 5.12 -7.92 3.64
N SER A 13 4.90 -9.09 3.04
CA SER A 13 5.13 -9.30 1.60
C SER A 13 3.88 -9.88 0.94
N PHE A 14 3.52 -9.31 -0.22
CA PHE A 14 2.29 -9.59 -0.93
C PHE A 14 2.62 -9.87 -2.40
N ALA A 15 2.74 -11.15 -2.75
CA ALA A 15 2.96 -11.58 -4.13
C ALA A 15 1.70 -11.44 -4.98
N ASP A 16 0.53 -11.67 -4.37
CA ASP A 16 -0.75 -11.74 -5.06
C ASP A 16 -1.54 -10.43 -5.01
N ALA A 17 -0.96 -9.33 -4.52
CA ALA A 17 -1.64 -8.04 -4.58
C ALA A 17 -1.97 -7.69 -6.04
N THR A 18 -3.18 -7.22 -6.31
CA THR A 18 -3.61 -6.79 -7.65
C THR A 18 -3.90 -5.29 -7.70
N GLN A 19 -4.25 -4.68 -6.57
CA GLN A 19 -4.52 -3.25 -6.47
C GLN A 19 -4.19 -2.69 -5.08
N VAL A 20 -3.94 -1.37 -5.03
CA VAL A 20 -3.78 -0.62 -3.79
C VAL A 20 -4.78 0.53 -3.78
N VAL A 21 -5.64 0.59 -2.77
CA VAL A 21 -6.42 1.78 -2.47
C VAL A 21 -5.55 2.74 -1.68
N VAL A 22 -5.34 3.94 -2.23
CA VAL A 22 -4.58 5.00 -1.58
C VAL A 22 -5.57 6.03 -1.04
N MET A 23 -5.55 6.23 0.28
CA MET A 23 -6.27 7.31 0.93
C MET A 23 -5.33 8.51 1.06
N SER A 24 -5.74 9.65 0.52
CA SER A 24 -5.00 10.92 0.54
C SER A 24 -5.86 12.04 1.12
N LYS A 25 -5.35 13.27 1.20
CA LYS A 25 -6.17 14.43 1.59
C LYS A 25 -7.35 14.68 0.66
N THR A 26 -7.19 14.37 -0.63
CA THR A 26 -8.18 14.66 -1.68
C THR A 26 -9.19 13.54 -1.90
N GLY A 27 -9.07 12.43 -1.16
CA GLY A 27 -9.99 11.29 -1.24
C GLY A 27 -9.28 9.94 -1.32
N SER A 28 -10.06 8.91 -1.63
CA SER A 28 -9.64 7.52 -1.72
C SER A 28 -9.86 6.99 -3.13
N ASN A 29 -8.82 6.47 -3.78
CA ASN A 29 -8.92 5.89 -5.11
C ASN A 29 -8.13 4.57 -5.18
N ALA A 30 -8.58 3.64 -6.01
CA ALA A 30 -7.85 2.42 -6.33
C ALA A 30 -6.82 2.71 -7.43
N TYR A 31 -5.61 2.19 -7.25
CA TYR A 31 -4.51 2.32 -8.20
C TYR A 31 -3.92 0.93 -8.52
N PRO A 32 -3.46 0.73 -9.76
CA PRO A 32 -2.63 -0.44 -10.09
C PRO A 32 -1.28 -0.35 -9.35
N LEU A 33 -0.61 -1.51 -9.21
CA LEU A 33 0.61 -1.63 -8.38
C LEU A 33 1.80 -0.80 -8.87
N ASP A 34 1.81 -0.44 -10.15
CA ASP A 34 2.86 0.35 -10.79
C ASP A 34 2.69 1.86 -10.60
N LYS A 35 1.54 2.33 -10.06
CA LYS A 35 1.21 3.77 -9.98
C LYS A 35 0.93 4.29 -8.57
N PHE A 36 0.66 3.41 -7.62
CA PHE A 36 0.18 3.86 -6.30
C PHE A 36 1.24 4.66 -5.50
N LEU A 37 2.53 4.46 -5.80
CA LEU A 37 3.63 5.21 -5.18
C LEU A 37 3.77 6.64 -5.71
N ASP A 38 3.19 6.95 -6.87
CA ASP A 38 3.22 8.30 -7.46
C ASP A 38 2.17 9.24 -6.85
N VAL A 39 1.27 8.71 -6.02
CA VAL A 39 0.21 9.50 -5.37
C VAL A 39 0.83 10.47 -4.37
N LYS A 40 0.52 11.76 -4.53
CA LYS A 40 0.98 12.82 -3.62
C LYS A 40 0.27 12.75 -2.28
N GLU A 41 1.03 12.94 -1.20
CA GLU A 41 0.55 12.97 0.19
C GLU A 41 -0.35 11.77 0.59
N PRO A 42 0.10 10.52 0.38
CA PRO A 42 -0.67 9.35 0.78
C PRO A 42 -0.67 9.24 2.31
N ARG A 43 -1.85 8.94 2.89
CA ARG A 43 -2.05 8.77 4.33
C ARG A 43 -2.19 7.30 4.73
N ARG A 44 -2.80 6.50 3.86
CA ARG A 44 -3.03 5.07 4.10
C ARG A 44 -2.96 4.30 2.79
N TYR A 45 -2.34 3.13 2.85
CA TYR A 45 -2.40 2.13 1.79
C TYR A 45 -3.25 0.96 2.25
N ILE A 46 -4.11 0.46 1.36
CA ILE A 46 -4.93 -0.71 1.58
C ILE A 46 -4.75 -1.62 0.37
N LEU A 47 -4.14 -2.79 0.58
CA LEU A 47 -3.77 -3.73 -0.46
C LEU A 47 -4.86 -4.78 -0.60
N PHE A 48 -5.19 -5.12 -1.84
CA PHE A 48 -6.18 -6.14 -2.16
C PHE A 48 -5.65 -7.16 -3.16
N HIS A 49 -6.19 -8.37 -3.06
CA HIS A 49 -6.21 -9.36 -4.15
C HIS A 49 -7.65 -9.44 -4.65
N ASP A 50 -7.90 -8.86 -5.81
CA ASP A 50 -9.23 -8.59 -6.35
C ASP A 50 -10.09 -7.84 -5.33
N THR A 51 -11.16 -8.45 -4.81
CA THR A 51 -12.03 -7.86 -3.78
C THR A 51 -11.60 -8.22 -2.35
N THR A 52 -10.60 -9.09 -2.19
CA THR A 52 -10.13 -9.56 -0.88
C THR A 52 -9.14 -8.59 -0.28
N LEU A 53 -9.43 -8.10 0.93
CA LEU A 53 -8.51 -7.28 1.71
C LEU A 53 -7.32 -8.12 2.16
N LEU A 54 -6.10 -7.72 1.79
CA LEU A 54 -4.86 -8.35 2.25
C LEU A 54 -4.30 -7.64 3.48
N PHE A 55 -4.19 -6.31 3.41
CA PHE A 55 -3.49 -5.53 4.43
C PHE A 55 -3.84 -4.05 4.35
N GLY A 56 -3.76 -3.35 5.48
CA GLY A 56 -3.93 -1.91 5.52
C GLY A 56 -2.96 -1.28 6.51
N VAL A 57 -2.29 -0.20 6.09
CA VAL A 57 -1.22 0.44 6.86
C VAL A 57 -1.26 1.95 6.67
N ASN A 58 -1.05 2.71 7.75
CA ASN A 58 -0.86 4.15 7.64
C ASN A 58 0.55 4.42 7.12
N THR A 59 0.70 5.37 6.22
CA THR A 59 2.02 5.69 5.64
C THR A 59 3.02 6.18 6.69
N ASN A 60 2.53 6.78 7.77
CA ASN A 60 3.36 7.19 8.91
C ASN A 60 3.98 6.00 9.68
N ASP A 61 3.41 4.80 9.56
CA ASP A 61 3.89 3.58 10.23
C ASP A 61 4.85 2.77 9.33
N ILE A 62 5.04 3.21 8.08
CA ILE A 62 5.93 2.56 7.10
C ILE A 62 7.34 3.12 7.26
N GLU A 63 8.31 2.21 7.34
CA GLU A 63 9.73 2.51 7.26
C GLU A 63 10.21 2.47 5.80
N SER A 64 9.84 1.42 5.05
CA SER A 64 10.15 1.32 3.63
C SER A 64 9.09 0.51 2.87
N ILE A 65 8.99 0.78 1.58
CA ILE A 65 8.12 0.06 0.65
C ILE A 65 8.87 -0.21 -0.65
N LYS A 66 8.72 -1.43 -1.17
CA LYS A 66 9.19 -1.85 -2.49
C LYS A 66 8.04 -2.47 -3.25
N ALA A 67 7.85 -2.04 -4.50
CA ALA A 67 6.88 -2.60 -5.42
C ALA A 67 7.63 -2.95 -6.71
N GLU A 68 7.66 -4.23 -7.04
CA GLU A 68 8.29 -4.80 -8.25
C GLU A 68 7.26 -5.48 -9.14
#